data_AF-A0A948EAT5-F1
#
_entry.id   AF-A0A948EAT5-F1
#
_cell.length_a   1.000
_cell.length_b   1.000
_cell.length_c   1.000
_cell.angle_alpha   90.00
_cell.angle_beta   90.00
_cell.angle_gamma   90.00
#
_symmetry.space_group_name_H-M   'P 1'
#
loop_
_entity.id
_entity.type
_entity.pdbx_description
1 polymer ?
#
loop_
_entity_poly.entity_id
_entity_poly.type
_entity_poly.pdbx_seq_one_letter_code
_entity_poly.pdbx_strand_id
1 'polypeptide(L)'
;MSKIKIPVGFPVKQARVFVLFGAMVTVLAFLPPPMDLLPSVNFFFHRLFGPSRGSPGKEPPQISAVTEDITRLEKSIEVITHIAPQKVPAKILVKKLPPVSTGQLQNIPGAKYLANPCLIGSSSGCGRWALDFFYDSLAQTTQKKKITRIGYFGDSIIALDKVTSFIRTKFQERFGNSGPGFFHMVPIWKWLKHRQIALHGREWETETMLFPKRKQRFYGYGGVLARTIGPGASTTMKIRSGANTAPTRMVAFYIKNSEGGHFYMNVDGKRLATVNTRGEKGLGSMHEVKFAHGTTFEIEAGKGGVLLLTGAVLENENPGVVVDSMSLTGGRLIHFSHNNPDHFAHILSQRRPDLLIFHFGINEADTGIEPEYEAKVSAFLRGILKRTPGLSCMVAGPSDKVTKKWGEYKTKQIIHYIIKVQRKIALESGCAFFNTWEAMGGEASIVKWYEHRPRLAIGDLTHITNAGGDLLGSVIYLELMKGYVHFMESRP
;
A
#
# COMPACT_ATOMS: atom_id res chain seq x y z
N MET A 1 -46.94 -39.11 -32.38
CA MET A 1 -46.58 -40.31 -31.59
C MET A 1 -45.18 -40.77 -32.00
N SER A 2 -44.61 -41.73 -31.25
CA SER A 2 -43.37 -42.49 -31.50
C SER A 2 -42.02 -41.74 -31.57
N LYS A 3 -40.99 -42.41 -31.03
CA LYS A 3 -39.61 -41.96 -30.81
C LYS A 3 -38.63 -42.75 -31.68
N ILE A 4 -37.54 -42.10 -32.11
CA ILE A 4 -36.12 -42.56 -32.11
C ILE A 4 -35.78 -43.93 -32.75
N LYS A 5 -34.86 -43.92 -33.73
CA LYS A 5 -33.57 -44.68 -33.69
C LYS A 5 -32.55 -44.22 -34.76
N ILE A 6 -31.29 -44.62 -34.57
CA ILE A 6 -30.03 -44.08 -35.14
C ILE A 6 -29.34 -45.15 -36.02
N PRO A 7 -28.53 -44.78 -37.03
CA PRO A 7 -27.15 -45.29 -37.14
C PRO A 7 -26.10 -44.18 -37.46
N VAL A 8 -25.01 -44.01 -36.71
CA VAL A 8 -23.69 -44.72 -36.72
C VAL A 8 -22.64 -44.09 -37.67
N GLY A 9 -21.49 -43.71 -37.09
CA GLY A 9 -20.29 -43.24 -37.78
C GLY A 9 -19.15 -42.89 -36.81
N PHE A 10 -18.33 -43.88 -36.43
CA PHE A 10 -17.06 -43.75 -35.67
C PHE A 10 -15.87 -43.97 -36.65
N PRO A 11 -14.58 -43.70 -36.31
CA PRO A 11 -13.96 -43.47 -34.99
C PRO A 11 -13.31 -42.05 -34.87
N VAL A 12 -12.36 -41.65 -33.98
CA VAL A 12 -11.30 -42.31 -33.19
C VAL A 12 -11.04 -41.60 -31.82
N LYS A 13 -10.65 -42.42 -30.83
CA LYS A 13 -9.87 -42.26 -29.56
C LYS A 13 -9.23 -40.88 -29.24
N GLN A 14 -9.11 -40.44 -27.98
CA GLN A 14 -8.79 -41.21 -26.76
C GLN A 14 -9.76 -40.97 -25.57
N ALA A 15 -9.76 -41.88 -24.58
CA ALA A 15 -10.71 -41.88 -23.47
C ALA A 15 -10.16 -42.46 -22.15
N ARG A 16 -10.63 -41.90 -21.03
CA ARG A 16 -10.71 -42.48 -19.66
C ARG A 16 -9.35 -42.68 -18.93
N VAL A 17 -9.27 -42.65 -17.58
CA VAL A 17 -10.19 -43.19 -16.55
C VAL A 17 -10.40 -42.23 -15.36
N PHE A 18 -11.58 -42.33 -14.74
CA PHE A 18 -11.94 -41.80 -13.42
C PHE A 18 -12.71 -42.94 -12.70
N VAL A 19 -12.26 -43.39 -11.51
CA VAL A 19 -12.83 -44.44 -10.61
C VAL A 19 -11.73 -44.76 -9.58
N LEU A 20 -11.93 -45.02 -8.28
CA LEU A 20 -12.99 -44.76 -7.27
C LEU A 20 -12.42 -45.24 -5.89
N PHE A 21 -13.08 -44.93 -4.76
CA PHE A 21 -12.75 -45.38 -3.38
C PHE A 21 -11.39 -44.94 -2.78
N GLY A 22 -11.20 -44.89 -1.45
CA GLY A 22 -12.16 -45.04 -0.35
C GLY A 22 -11.57 -45.71 0.89
N ALA A 23 -11.81 -45.10 2.06
CA ALA A 23 -11.59 -45.63 3.42
C ALA A 23 -10.15 -45.85 3.95
N MET A 24 -10.08 -45.76 5.28
CA MET A 24 -8.95 -45.91 6.21
C MET A 24 -9.18 -47.20 7.03
N VAL A 25 -8.25 -47.59 7.93
CA VAL A 25 -8.31 -48.73 8.92
C VAL A 25 -7.71 -50.07 8.40
N THR A 26 -6.92 -50.90 9.11
CA THR A 26 -6.09 -50.85 10.36
C THR A 26 -5.33 -52.19 10.56
N VAL A 27 -4.04 -52.21 11.00
CA VAL A 27 -3.31 -53.33 11.70
C VAL A 27 -3.01 -54.61 10.83
N LEU A 28 -2.00 -55.49 11.02
CA LEU A 28 -1.21 -56.01 12.18
C LEU A 28 0.27 -56.35 11.80
N ALA A 29 1.11 -56.68 12.78
CA ALA A 29 2.54 -57.05 12.65
C ALA A 29 2.80 -58.57 12.46
N PHE A 30 4.05 -58.98 12.14
CA PHE A 30 4.80 -60.16 12.70
C PHE A 30 6.14 -60.48 11.94
N LEU A 31 7.31 -60.19 12.56
CA LEU A 31 8.64 -60.89 12.57
C LEU A 31 9.34 -61.40 11.25
N PRO A 32 10.62 -61.88 11.26
CA PRO A 32 11.91 -61.19 11.51
C PRO A 32 12.99 -61.44 10.37
N PRO A 33 14.29 -61.03 10.47
CA PRO A 33 15.30 -61.09 9.37
C PRO A 33 16.14 -62.43 9.40
N PRO A 34 17.25 -62.66 8.64
CA PRO A 34 18.04 -61.77 7.76
C PRO A 34 18.53 -62.36 6.39
N MET A 35 19.16 -61.52 5.55
CA MET A 35 20.36 -61.91 4.78
C MET A 35 21.06 -60.68 4.15
N ASP A 36 22.39 -60.62 4.25
CA ASP A 36 23.25 -59.64 3.57
C ASP A 36 23.34 -59.90 2.06
N LEU A 37 23.68 -58.86 1.28
CA LEU A 37 24.77 -58.92 0.28
C LEU A 37 25.09 -57.55 -0.37
N LEU A 38 26.38 -57.20 -0.27
CA LEU A 38 27.19 -56.32 -1.13
C LEU A 38 27.16 -54.78 -0.97
N PRO A 39 28.32 -54.10 -1.20
CA PRO A 39 28.58 -52.76 -0.68
C PRO A 39 28.80 -51.72 -1.78
N SER A 40 27.79 -50.88 -2.04
CA SER A 40 27.91 -49.77 -3.01
C SER A 40 27.15 -48.50 -2.62
N VAL A 41 26.93 -48.28 -1.31
CA VAL A 41 26.29 -47.05 -0.79
C VAL A 41 27.09 -46.49 0.40
N ASN A 42 28.31 -45.99 0.15
CA ASN A 42 29.08 -45.26 1.16
C ASN A 42 29.77 -44.00 0.60
N PHE A 43 28.99 -43.14 -0.06
CA PHE A 43 29.46 -41.83 -0.54
C PHE A 43 28.53 -40.66 -0.17
N PHE A 44 27.52 -40.87 0.69
CA PHE A 44 26.49 -39.86 0.96
C PHE A 44 26.42 -39.32 2.41
N PHE A 45 27.22 -39.85 3.35
CA PHE A 45 27.14 -39.45 4.76
C PHE A 45 28.29 -38.62 5.32
N HIS A 46 29.39 -38.43 4.59
CA HIS A 46 30.58 -37.74 5.13
C HIS A 46 30.70 -36.23 4.79
N ARG A 47 29.69 -35.63 4.13
CA ARG A 47 29.70 -34.20 3.74
C ARG A 47 28.80 -33.29 4.57
N LEU A 48 28.18 -33.81 5.64
CA LEU A 48 27.27 -33.05 6.51
C LEU A 48 27.89 -32.50 7.80
N PHE A 49 29.06 -33.01 8.23
CA PHE A 49 29.70 -32.59 9.48
C PHE A 49 31.22 -32.44 9.34
N GLY A 50 31.67 -31.18 9.17
CA GLY A 50 33.07 -30.77 9.21
C GLY A 50 33.14 -29.28 9.55
N PRO A 51 33.93 -28.84 10.55
CA PRO A 51 33.84 -27.48 11.09
C PRO A 51 34.65 -26.47 10.27
N SER A 52 34.03 -25.36 9.86
CA SER A 52 34.75 -24.17 9.40
C SER A 52 34.87 -23.15 10.54
N ARG A 53 36.09 -22.68 10.80
CA ARG A 53 36.36 -21.65 11.81
C ARG A 53 36.25 -20.25 11.22
N GLY A 54 35.47 -19.40 11.88
CA GLY A 54 35.89 -18.03 12.21
C GLY A 54 35.84 -16.94 11.14
N SER A 55 34.81 -16.09 11.21
CA SER A 55 34.95 -14.63 11.19
C SER A 55 33.69 -14.00 11.80
N PRO A 56 33.79 -13.00 12.71
CA PRO A 56 32.64 -12.47 13.43
C PRO A 56 31.83 -11.51 12.56
N GLY A 57 30.89 -12.06 11.77
CA GLY A 57 29.78 -11.26 11.26
C GLY A 57 28.89 -10.82 12.42
N LYS A 58 28.56 -9.53 12.48
CA LYS A 58 27.49 -9.05 13.38
C LYS A 58 26.22 -9.81 13.04
N GLU A 59 25.64 -10.53 13.99
CA GLU A 59 24.38 -11.24 13.77
C GLU A 59 23.29 -10.24 13.35
N PRO A 60 22.69 -10.39 12.15
CA PRO A 60 21.52 -9.59 11.80
C PRO A 60 20.33 -10.03 12.67
N PRO A 61 19.42 -9.10 13.04
CA PRO A 61 18.32 -9.42 13.94
C PRO A 61 17.43 -10.54 13.39
N GLN A 62 17.18 -11.54 14.24
CA GLN A 62 16.25 -12.63 13.97
C GLN A 62 14.81 -12.09 13.83
N ILE A 63 13.99 -12.71 12.98
CA ILE A 63 12.59 -12.28 12.74
C ILE A 63 11.73 -12.41 14.02
N SER A 64 12.08 -13.34 14.92
CA SER A 64 11.49 -13.45 16.26
C SER A 64 11.69 -12.16 17.06
N ALA A 65 12.92 -11.63 17.13
CA ALA A 65 13.21 -10.39 17.84
C ALA A 65 12.42 -9.19 17.29
N VAL A 66 12.23 -9.11 15.96
CA VAL A 66 11.35 -8.09 15.35
C VAL A 66 9.91 -8.24 15.83
N THR A 67 9.41 -9.47 15.98
CA THR A 67 8.03 -9.75 16.43
C THR A 67 7.84 -9.49 17.93
N GLU A 68 8.84 -9.83 18.75
CA GLU A 68 8.86 -9.55 20.19
C GLU A 68 8.95 -8.04 20.48
N ASP A 69 9.80 -7.31 19.74
CA ASP A 69 9.88 -5.85 19.80
C ASP A 69 8.52 -5.20 19.49
N ILE A 70 7.81 -5.68 18.45
CA ILE A 70 6.46 -5.22 18.07
C ILE A 70 5.49 -5.38 19.25
N THR A 71 5.37 -6.59 19.82
CA THR A 71 4.45 -6.86 20.92
C THR A 71 4.77 -6.03 22.17
N ARG A 72 6.06 -5.83 22.48
CA ARG A 72 6.50 -4.99 23.59
C ARG A 72 6.18 -3.50 23.37
N LEU A 73 6.31 -3.03 22.14
CA LEU A 73 6.02 -1.65 21.75
C LEU A 73 4.53 -1.35 21.71
N GLU A 74 3.68 -2.25 21.21
CA GLU A 74 2.22 -2.11 21.27
C GLU A 74 1.76 -1.90 22.72
N LYS A 75 2.22 -2.75 23.64
CA LYS A 75 1.93 -2.64 25.09
C LYS A 75 2.45 -1.34 25.71
N SER A 76 3.61 -0.84 25.28
CA SER A 76 4.17 0.43 25.78
C SER A 76 3.39 1.65 25.26
N ILE A 77 2.94 1.62 24.01
CA ILE A 77 2.12 2.67 23.40
C ILE A 77 0.73 2.74 24.07
N GLU A 78 0.14 1.61 24.47
CA GLU A 78 -1.11 1.59 25.26
C GLU A 78 -0.96 2.35 26.59
N VAL A 79 0.16 2.23 27.29
CA VAL A 79 0.38 2.92 28.57
C VAL A 79 0.50 4.44 28.39
N ILE A 80 1.36 4.91 27.48
CA ILE A 80 1.63 6.35 27.30
C ILE A 80 0.36 7.12 26.85
N THR A 81 -0.50 6.45 26.10
CA THR A 81 -1.70 7.07 25.50
C THR A 81 -2.92 7.18 26.42
N HIS A 82 -2.81 6.74 27.67
CA HIS A 82 -3.79 7.07 28.73
C HIS A 82 -3.58 8.46 29.34
N ILE A 83 -2.51 9.18 28.95
CA ILE A 83 -2.26 10.57 29.34
C ILE A 83 -3.20 11.50 28.54
N ALA A 84 -4.04 12.26 29.25
CA ALA A 84 -4.99 13.18 28.62
C ALA A 84 -4.26 14.36 27.92
N PRO A 85 -4.55 14.64 26.64
CA PRO A 85 -3.85 15.69 25.91
C PRO A 85 -4.29 17.09 26.37
N GLN A 86 -3.33 17.92 26.81
CA GLN A 86 -3.60 19.31 27.16
C GLN A 86 -3.87 20.21 25.93
N LYS A 87 -4.40 21.42 26.18
CA LYS A 87 -4.90 22.34 25.14
C LYS A 87 -3.74 22.96 24.34
N VAL A 88 -3.76 22.78 23.02
CA VAL A 88 -2.75 23.32 22.08
C VAL A 88 -3.16 24.71 21.56
N PRO A 89 -2.31 25.76 21.67
CA PRO A 89 -2.51 27.04 20.98
C PRO A 89 -2.19 26.94 19.48
N ALA A 90 -3.06 27.48 18.63
CA ALA A 90 -2.88 27.45 17.18
C ALA A 90 -2.29 28.77 16.64
N LYS A 91 -1.05 28.72 16.12
CA LYS A 91 -0.50 29.57 15.02
C LYS A 91 0.98 29.28 14.77
N ILE A 92 1.32 28.67 13.63
CA ILE A 92 2.65 28.79 13.02
C ILE A 92 2.46 29.20 11.56
N LEU A 93 2.94 30.40 11.21
CA LEU A 93 2.81 30.97 9.88
C LEU A 93 3.81 30.33 8.90
N VAL A 94 3.39 30.11 7.66
CA VAL A 94 4.23 29.53 6.61
C VAL A 94 5.34 30.51 6.21
N LYS A 95 6.60 30.18 6.52
CA LYS A 95 7.79 30.78 5.90
C LYS A 95 8.49 29.76 4.99
N LYS A 96 9.20 30.30 3.99
CA LYS A 96 9.86 29.56 2.90
C LYS A 96 10.89 28.57 3.46
N LEU A 97 10.82 27.30 3.03
CA LEU A 97 11.75 26.24 3.44
C LEU A 97 13.20 26.59 3.03
N PRO A 98 14.17 26.61 3.97
CA PRO A 98 15.59 26.65 3.62
C PRO A 98 16.07 25.29 3.07
N PRO A 99 17.23 25.24 2.39
CA PRO A 99 17.86 23.97 2.06
C PRO A 99 18.26 23.22 3.33
N VAL A 100 17.90 21.94 3.43
CA VAL A 100 18.23 21.09 4.59
C VAL A 100 19.74 20.79 4.60
N SER A 101 20.41 21.15 5.70
CA SER A 101 21.81 20.74 5.93
C SER A 101 21.88 19.22 6.06
N THR A 102 22.67 18.58 5.20
CA THR A 102 22.87 17.12 5.19
C THR A 102 23.72 16.61 6.37
N GLY A 103 24.21 17.49 7.24
CA GLY A 103 25.21 17.18 8.27
C GLY A 103 24.68 16.54 9.57
N GLN A 104 23.39 16.61 9.89
CA GLN A 104 22.83 16.01 11.11
C GLN A 104 21.47 15.33 10.84
N LEU A 105 21.53 14.13 10.28
CA LEU A 105 20.39 13.22 10.21
C LEU A 105 20.11 12.60 11.59
N GLN A 106 19.37 13.31 12.43
CA GLN A 106 18.80 12.73 13.63
C GLN A 106 17.68 11.76 13.24
N ASN A 107 17.80 10.48 13.60
CA ASN A 107 16.64 9.58 13.65
C ASN A 107 15.69 10.09 14.75
N ILE A 108 14.39 9.80 14.64
CA ILE A 108 13.49 10.03 15.79
C ILE A 108 14.01 9.18 16.96
N PRO A 109 14.17 9.74 18.18
CA PRO A 109 14.54 8.95 19.35
C PRO A 109 13.65 7.71 19.50
N GLY A 110 14.25 6.52 19.44
CA GLY A 110 13.56 5.23 19.54
C GLY A 110 13.02 4.62 18.23
N ALA A 111 12.96 5.36 17.12
CA ALA A 111 12.66 4.80 15.80
C ALA A 111 13.91 4.13 15.20
N LYS A 112 13.74 2.90 14.68
CA LYS A 112 14.84 2.08 14.18
C LYS A 112 14.96 2.10 12.65
N TYR A 113 13.82 2.12 11.96
CA TYR A 113 13.73 1.99 10.50
C TYR A 113 13.21 3.28 9.82
N LEU A 114 12.61 4.20 10.60
CA LEU A 114 12.10 5.48 10.13
C LEU A 114 13.06 6.65 10.43
N ALA A 115 13.64 7.22 9.38
CA ALA A 115 14.37 8.48 9.43
C ALA A 115 13.42 9.65 9.10
N ASN A 116 13.34 10.64 9.99
CA ASN A 116 12.49 11.82 9.86
C ASN A 116 13.40 13.07 9.82
N PRO A 117 13.54 13.79 8.70
CA PRO A 117 14.47 14.91 8.61
C PRO A 117 13.91 16.13 9.34
N CYS A 118 14.81 16.88 10.00
CA CYS A 118 14.49 18.21 10.47
C CYS A 118 14.35 19.17 9.29
N LEU A 119 13.23 19.91 9.22
CA LEU A 119 12.92 20.84 8.12
C LEU A 119 13.09 22.31 8.52
N ILE A 120 12.95 22.62 9.81
CA ILE A 120 13.19 23.94 10.39
C ILE A 120 13.86 23.70 11.74
N GLY A 121 15.09 24.19 11.92
CA GLY A 121 15.86 23.97 13.15
C GLY A 121 17.22 24.65 13.09
N SER A 122 18.03 24.42 14.12
CA SER A 122 19.42 24.85 14.22
C SER A 122 20.28 23.75 14.84
N SER A 123 21.57 23.99 15.05
CA SER A 123 22.46 23.07 15.79
C SER A 123 22.02 22.78 17.22
N SER A 124 21.16 23.61 17.81
CA SER A 124 20.63 23.42 19.18
C SER A 124 19.33 22.61 19.25
N GLY A 125 18.70 22.28 18.11
CA GLY A 125 17.47 21.48 18.09
C GLY A 125 16.61 21.70 16.85
N CYS A 126 15.64 20.80 16.66
CA CYS A 126 14.66 20.88 15.59
C CYS A 126 13.37 21.55 16.05
N GLY A 127 12.92 22.59 15.33
CA GLY A 127 11.64 23.25 15.56
C GLY A 127 10.48 22.69 14.70
N ARG A 128 10.77 21.96 13.62
CA ARG A 128 9.77 21.20 12.85
C ARG A 128 10.39 20.08 12.00
N TRP A 129 9.90 18.87 12.15
CA TRP A 129 10.25 17.68 11.36
C TRP A 129 9.29 17.46 10.17
N ALA A 130 9.57 16.46 9.32
CA ALA A 130 8.74 16.17 8.15
C ALA A 130 7.36 15.59 8.49
N LEU A 131 7.25 14.82 9.57
CA LEU A 131 6.01 14.13 9.97
C LEU A 131 5.13 14.93 10.96
N ASP A 132 5.56 16.10 11.42
CA ASP A 132 4.86 16.88 12.45
C ASP A 132 3.44 17.30 12.07
N PHE A 133 3.16 17.59 10.80
CA PHE A 133 1.79 17.92 10.39
C PHE A 133 0.86 16.71 10.41
N PHE A 134 1.37 15.51 10.09
CA PHE A 134 0.64 14.26 10.28
C PHE A 134 0.40 13.97 11.76
N TYR A 135 1.41 14.13 12.61
CA TYR A 135 1.28 13.93 14.05
C TYR A 135 0.34 14.95 14.72
N ASP A 136 0.37 16.22 14.30
CA ASP A 136 -0.64 17.20 14.70
C ASP A 136 -2.04 16.81 14.24
N SER A 137 -2.19 16.30 13.01
CA SER A 137 -3.47 15.78 12.52
C SER A 137 -4.01 14.67 13.43
N LEU A 138 -3.16 13.70 13.82
CA LEU A 138 -3.54 12.63 14.75
C LEU A 138 -3.96 13.18 16.12
N ALA A 139 -3.23 14.16 16.66
CA ALA A 139 -3.59 14.81 17.93
C ALA A 139 -4.95 15.55 17.86
N GLN A 140 -5.21 16.25 16.75
CA GLN A 140 -6.52 16.89 16.50
C GLN A 140 -7.64 15.84 16.34
N THR A 141 -7.34 14.69 15.73
CA THR A 141 -8.27 13.56 15.58
C THR A 141 -8.60 12.90 16.93
N THR A 142 -7.60 12.74 17.82
CA THR A 142 -7.83 12.32 19.22
C THR A 142 -8.77 13.28 19.94
N GLN A 143 -8.61 14.60 19.74
CA GLN A 143 -9.50 15.65 20.26
C GLN A 143 -10.85 15.76 19.53
N LYS A 144 -11.17 14.84 18.61
CA LYS A 144 -12.40 14.80 17.81
C LYS A 144 -12.66 16.08 16.99
N LYS A 145 -11.59 16.72 16.49
CA LYS A 145 -11.66 17.95 15.68
C LYS A 145 -11.48 17.73 14.17
N LYS A 146 -10.93 16.58 13.77
CA LYS A 146 -10.45 16.34 12.39
C LYS A 146 -10.60 14.86 11.99
N ILE A 147 -10.62 14.62 10.68
CA ILE A 147 -10.37 13.30 10.08
C ILE A 147 -8.93 13.32 9.54
N THR A 148 -8.07 12.44 10.04
CA THR A 148 -6.71 12.28 9.52
C THR A 148 -6.70 11.36 8.30
N ARG A 149 -6.04 11.78 7.22
CA ARG A 149 -6.04 11.04 5.95
C ARG A 149 -4.64 10.61 5.53
N ILE A 150 -4.43 9.31 5.35
CA ILE A 150 -3.17 8.72 4.88
C ILE A 150 -3.37 8.21 3.45
N GLY A 151 -2.65 8.79 2.50
CA GLY A 151 -2.56 8.31 1.13
C GLY A 151 -1.43 7.33 0.96
N TYR A 152 -1.71 6.02 0.92
CA TYR A 152 -0.69 4.99 0.79
C TYR A 152 -0.59 4.52 -0.67
N PHE A 153 0.44 4.99 -1.37
CA PHE A 153 0.83 4.51 -2.69
C PHE A 153 1.89 3.42 -2.57
N GLY A 154 1.79 2.41 -3.42
CA GLY A 154 2.86 1.43 -3.56
C GLY A 154 2.67 0.51 -4.74
N ASP A 155 3.58 -0.43 -4.94
CA ASP A 155 3.53 -1.37 -6.06
C ASP A 155 2.75 -2.67 -5.73
N SER A 156 3.17 -3.81 -6.28
CA SER A 156 2.55 -5.12 -6.04
C SER A 156 2.78 -5.66 -4.63
N ILE A 157 3.74 -5.13 -3.87
CA ILE A 157 3.97 -5.52 -2.47
C ILE A 157 2.75 -5.22 -1.59
N ILE A 158 2.07 -4.08 -1.82
CA ILE A 158 0.85 -3.71 -1.08
C ILE A 158 -0.45 -4.22 -1.72
N ALA A 159 -0.38 -4.93 -2.86
CA ALA A 159 -1.55 -5.45 -3.56
C ALA A 159 -2.38 -6.39 -2.67
N LEU A 160 -3.65 -6.58 -3.03
CA LEU A 160 -4.65 -7.27 -2.19
C LEU A 160 -4.87 -6.60 -0.82
N ASP A 161 -4.51 -5.32 -0.67
CA ASP A 161 -4.69 -4.50 0.54
C ASP A 161 -3.97 -5.10 1.76
N LYS A 162 -2.82 -5.75 1.53
CA LYS A 162 -2.12 -6.57 2.52
C LYS A 162 -1.50 -5.76 3.65
N VAL A 163 -0.63 -4.82 3.30
CA VAL A 163 0.07 -3.94 4.26
C VAL A 163 -0.88 -2.85 4.77
N THR A 164 -1.61 -2.25 3.84
CA THR A 164 -2.48 -1.09 4.07
C THR A 164 -3.71 -1.42 4.90
N SER A 165 -4.29 -2.62 4.81
CA SER A 165 -5.41 -2.99 5.69
C SER A 165 -4.99 -3.14 7.16
N PHE A 166 -3.77 -3.61 7.45
CA PHE A 166 -3.31 -3.68 8.85
C PHE A 166 -3.14 -2.27 9.41
N ILE A 167 -2.41 -1.42 8.68
CA ILE A 167 -2.20 0.00 9.02
C ILE A 167 -3.56 0.72 9.22
N ARG A 168 -4.51 0.53 8.30
CA ARG A 168 -5.88 1.07 8.41
C ARG A 168 -6.56 0.61 9.69
N THR A 169 -6.58 -0.70 9.94
CA THR A 169 -7.25 -1.29 11.10
C THR A 169 -6.68 -0.73 12.39
N LYS A 170 -5.34 -0.72 12.55
CA LYS A 170 -4.69 -0.20 13.76
C LYS A 170 -4.90 1.29 13.98
N PHE A 171 -4.77 2.13 12.95
CA PHE A 171 -5.09 3.55 13.10
C PHE A 171 -6.58 3.79 13.40
N GLN A 172 -7.49 2.99 12.84
CA GLN A 172 -8.94 3.12 13.07
C GLN A 172 -9.37 2.64 14.47
N GLU A 173 -8.78 1.55 14.98
CA GLU A 173 -8.91 1.11 16.38
C GLU A 173 -8.42 2.21 17.35
N ARG A 174 -7.27 2.82 17.04
CA ARG A 174 -6.54 3.77 17.90
C ARG A 174 -7.17 5.16 17.97
N PHE A 175 -7.65 5.70 16.85
CA PHE A 175 -8.07 7.11 16.72
C PHE A 175 -9.56 7.28 16.36
N GLY A 176 -10.22 6.20 15.93
CA GLY A 176 -11.58 6.20 15.40
C GLY A 176 -11.62 5.86 13.91
N ASN A 177 -12.72 5.26 13.48
CA ASN A 177 -12.93 4.86 12.09
C ASN A 177 -13.66 5.96 11.31
N SER A 178 -13.03 6.50 10.26
CA SER A 178 -13.64 7.47 9.33
C SER A 178 -13.95 6.89 7.95
N GLY A 179 -14.12 5.57 7.85
CA GLY A 179 -14.53 4.88 6.64
C GLY A 179 -13.35 4.29 5.85
N PRO A 180 -13.63 3.60 4.73
CA PRO A 180 -12.64 2.76 4.06
C PRO A 180 -11.75 3.52 3.07
N GLY A 181 -12.11 4.74 2.66
CA GLY A 181 -11.27 5.62 1.84
C GLY A 181 -11.51 5.53 0.33
N PHE A 182 -10.43 5.68 -0.44
CA PHE A 182 -10.42 5.82 -1.90
C PHE A 182 -10.51 4.50 -2.68
N PHE A 183 -11.21 4.55 -3.82
CA PHE A 183 -11.34 3.47 -4.80
C PHE A 183 -11.17 3.98 -6.24
N HIS A 184 -10.61 3.11 -7.09
CA HIS A 184 -10.69 3.27 -8.54
C HIS A 184 -12.10 2.89 -9.05
N MET A 185 -12.47 3.30 -10.27
CA MET A 185 -13.75 2.90 -10.88
C MET A 185 -13.81 1.41 -11.24
N VAL A 186 -12.66 0.79 -11.49
CA VAL A 186 -12.55 -0.65 -11.71
C VAL A 186 -11.33 -1.22 -10.98
N PRO A 187 -11.31 -2.52 -10.66
CA PRO A 187 -10.10 -3.24 -10.31
C PRO A 187 -9.14 -3.29 -11.51
N ILE A 188 -8.30 -2.25 -11.69
CA ILE A 188 -7.39 -2.11 -12.85
C ILE A 188 -6.36 -3.24 -12.97
N TRP A 189 -6.17 -4.04 -11.92
CA TRP A 189 -5.58 -5.38 -12.00
C TRP A 189 -6.43 -6.36 -11.17
N LYS A 190 -6.43 -7.64 -11.54
CA LYS A 190 -7.10 -8.75 -10.81
C LYS A 190 -6.74 -8.83 -9.32
N TRP A 191 -5.57 -8.30 -8.95
CA TRP A 191 -5.00 -8.31 -7.60
C TRP A 191 -5.28 -7.02 -6.82
N LEU A 192 -5.85 -5.99 -7.45
CA LEU A 192 -6.33 -4.79 -6.76
C LEU A 192 -7.66 -5.11 -6.07
N LYS A 193 -7.61 -5.35 -4.77
CA LYS A 193 -8.77 -5.62 -3.91
C LYS A 193 -8.68 -4.73 -2.67
N HIS A 194 -9.80 -4.57 -1.96
CA HIS A 194 -9.88 -3.91 -0.66
C HIS A 194 -10.43 -4.89 0.37
N ARG A 195 -9.89 -4.91 1.61
CA ARG A 195 -10.36 -5.88 2.63
C ARG A 195 -11.74 -5.54 3.21
N GLN A 196 -12.15 -4.26 3.22
CA GLN A 196 -13.48 -3.83 3.70
C GLN A 196 -14.55 -3.72 2.59
N ILE A 197 -14.16 -3.53 1.33
CA ILE A 197 -15.09 -3.23 0.22
C ILE A 197 -14.88 -4.23 -0.93
N ALA A 198 -15.98 -4.73 -1.50
CA ALA A 198 -16.01 -5.41 -2.78
C ALA A 198 -16.27 -4.38 -3.88
N LEU A 199 -15.26 -4.14 -4.72
CA LEU A 199 -15.34 -3.27 -5.89
C LEU A 199 -15.63 -4.11 -7.13
N HIS A 200 -16.68 -3.76 -7.86
CA HIS A 200 -16.99 -4.25 -9.21
C HIS A 200 -17.19 -3.05 -10.12
N GLY A 201 -16.76 -3.15 -11.37
CA GLY A 201 -17.10 -2.14 -12.38
C GLY A 201 -16.91 -2.68 -13.79
N ARG A 202 -17.65 -2.08 -14.74
CA ARG A 202 -17.81 -2.56 -16.13
C ARG A 202 -17.95 -1.38 -17.09
N GLU A 203 -17.70 -1.62 -18.37
CA GLU A 203 -17.68 -0.62 -19.47
C GLU A 203 -16.80 0.63 -19.20
N TRP A 204 -15.73 0.45 -18.42
CA TRP A 204 -14.66 1.43 -18.24
C TRP A 204 -13.37 0.96 -18.91
N GLU A 205 -12.82 1.77 -19.80
CA GLU A 205 -11.40 1.70 -20.21
C GLU A 205 -10.56 2.53 -19.25
N THR A 206 -9.38 2.05 -18.87
CA THR A 206 -8.51 2.78 -17.93
C THR A 206 -7.14 3.09 -18.49
N GLU A 207 -6.72 4.34 -18.31
CA GLU A 207 -5.38 4.81 -18.57
C GLU A 207 -4.65 5.06 -17.23
N THR A 208 -3.36 4.74 -17.17
CA THR A 208 -2.55 4.92 -15.96
C THR A 208 -1.35 5.81 -16.24
N MET A 209 -0.84 6.49 -15.21
CA MET A 209 0.40 7.28 -15.32
C MET A 209 1.66 6.42 -15.50
N LEU A 210 1.56 5.09 -15.37
CA LEU A 210 2.68 4.18 -15.61
C LEU A 210 3.03 4.14 -17.12
N PHE A 211 2.02 4.19 -17.98
CA PHE A 211 2.14 4.16 -19.44
C PHE A 211 1.37 5.35 -20.05
N PRO A 212 1.91 6.58 -19.96
CA PRO A 212 1.14 7.79 -20.20
C PRO A 212 0.85 8.03 -21.69
N LYS A 213 -0.39 7.75 -22.13
CA LYS A 213 -0.86 7.97 -23.50
C LYS A 213 -1.36 9.40 -23.78
N ARG A 214 -1.80 10.15 -22.76
CA ARG A 214 -2.42 11.49 -22.94
C ARG A 214 -1.39 12.60 -22.90
N LYS A 215 -1.46 13.56 -23.84
CA LYS A 215 -0.62 14.77 -23.84
C LYS A 215 -0.75 15.59 -22.56
N GLN A 216 -1.98 15.80 -22.05
CA GLN A 216 -2.20 16.64 -20.86
C GLN A 216 -1.85 15.94 -19.54
N ARG A 217 -1.72 14.60 -19.52
CA ARG A 217 -1.32 13.84 -18.33
C ARG A 217 -2.17 14.14 -17.09
N PHE A 218 -3.49 14.18 -17.25
CA PHE A 218 -4.44 14.39 -16.15
C PHE A 218 -4.89 13.04 -15.57
N TYR A 219 -4.07 12.49 -14.66
CA TYR A 219 -4.37 11.23 -13.96
C TYR A 219 -4.88 11.52 -12.55
N GLY A 220 -5.87 10.73 -12.12
CA GLY A 220 -6.54 10.86 -10.82
C GLY A 220 -5.64 10.68 -9.60
N TYR A 221 -6.23 10.77 -8.41
CA TYR A 221 -5.51 10.63 -7.13
C TYR A 221 -4.66 9.35 -7.08
N GLY A 222 -5.27 8.21 -7.41
CA GLY A 222 -4.58 6.92 -7.53
C GLY A 222 -3.71 6.73 -8.78
N GLY A 223 -3.41 7.77 -9.57
CA GLY A 223 -2.61 7.68 -10.80
C GLY A 223 -3.33 7.10 -12.01
N VAL A 224 -4.67 7.15 -12.03
CA VAL A 224 -5.54 6.47 -13.00
C VAL A 224 -6.65 7.39 -13.51
N LEU A 225 -7.05 7.20 -14.77
CA LEU A 225 -8.23 7.80 -15.39
C LEU A 225 -9.09 6.67 -15.98
N ALA A 226 -10.39 6.68 -15.69
CA ALA A 226 -11.38 5.79 -16.29
C ALA A 226 -12.26 6.55 -17.28
N ARG A 227 -12.43 5.97 -18.48
CA ARG A 227 -13.27 6.50 -19.57
C ARG A 227 -14.39 5.50 -19.87
N THR A 228 -15.59 5.99 -20.12
CA THR A 228 -16.71 5.16 -20.60
C THR A 228 -16.44 4.62 -22.01
N ILE A 229 -16.56 3.31 -22.22
CA ILE A 229 -16.50 2.69 -23.56
C ILE A 229 -17.87 2.30 -24.14
N GLY A 230 -18.87 2.09 -23.28
CA GLY A 230 -20.20 1.66 -23.68
C GLY A 230 -21.32 2.20 -22.78
N PRO A 231 -22.58 2.06 -23.19
CA PRO A 231 -23.73 2.37 -22.35
C PRO A 231 -23.77 1.45 -21.12
N GLY A 232 -24.15 1.99 -19.95
CA GLY A 232 -24.25 1.20 -18.71
C GLY A 232 -22.93 1.03 -17.95
N ALA A 233 -21.89 1.81 -18.30
CA ALA A 233 -20.68 1.91 -17.49
C ALA A 233 -21.02 2.23 -16.04
N SER A 234 -20.53 1.40 -15.12
CA SER A 234 -20.97 1.41 -13.74
C SER A 234 -19.88 0.91 -12.82
N THR A 235 -19.88 1.44 -11.59
CA THR A 235 -18.99 1.05 -10.49
C THR A 235 -19.85 0.79 -9.28
N THR A 236 -19.85 -0.44 -8.76
CA THR A 236 -20.52 -0.82 -7.51
C THR A 236 -19.48 -1.12 -6.45
N MET A 237 -19.62 -0.47 -5.29
CA MET A 237 -18.82 -0.67 -4.09
C MET A 237 -19.76 -1.24 -3.01
N LYS A 238 -19.53 -2.49 -2.58
CA LYS A 238 -20.34 -3.14 -1.55
C LYS A 238 -19.53 -3.41 -0.29
N ILE A 239 -20.08 -3.13 0.88
CA ILE A 239 -19.45 -3.48 2.16
C ILE A 239 -19.35 -5.00 2.26
N ARG A 240 -18.17 -5.50 2.62
CA ARG A 240 -17.94 -6.95 2.81
C ARG A 240 -18.53 -7.39 4.15
N SER A 241 -19.05 -8.62 4.19
CA SER A 241 -19.45 -9.24 5.47
C SER A 241 -18.28 -9.24 6.46
N GLY A 242 -18.56 -8.88 7.72
CA GLY A 242 -17.56 -8.73 8.77
C GLY A 242 -16.67 -7.48 8.69
N ALA A 243 -16.84 -6.61 7.68
CA ALA A 243 -16.09 -5.36 7.62
C ALA A 243 -16.64 -4.35 8.65
N ASN A 244 -15.82 -3.98 9.63
CA ASN A 244 -16.11 -2.86 10.54
C ASN A 244 -15.98 -1.53 9.78
N THR A 245 -17.05 -1.10 9.11
CA THR A 245 -17.16 0.22 8.47
C THR A 245 -18.62 0.58 8.17
N ALA A 246 -18.98 1.85 8.33
CA ALA A 246 -20.31 2.38 8.03
C ALA A 246 -20.18 3.81 7.47
N PRO A 247 -19.79 3.98 6.18
CA PRO A 247 -19.68 5.29 5.56
C PRO A 247 -21.02 6.03 5.58
N THR A 248 -20.94 7.35 5.65
CA THR A 248 -22.08 8.29 5.60
C THR A 248 -21.93 9.32 4.47
N ARG A 249 -20.82 9.25 3.74
CA ARG A 249 -20.39 10.19 2.71
C ARG A 249 -19.76 9.45 1.54
N MET A 250 -20.19 9.76 0.32
CA MET A 250 -19.56 9.30 -0.92
C MET A 250 -19.15 10.50 -1.76
N VAL A 251 -17.91 10.48 -2.26
CA VAL A 251 -17.37 11.48 -3.18
C VAL A 251 -16.98 10.82 -4.49
N ALA A 252 -17.40 11.37 -5.62
CA ALA A 252 -16.95 10.98 -6.95
C ALA A 252 -15.99 12.04 -7.52
N PHE A 253 -14.82 11.62 -7.99
CA PHE A 253 -13.83 12.48 -8.66
C PHE A 253 -13.91 12.29 -10.17
N TYR A 254 -13.90 13.39 -10.92
CA TYR A 254 -14.10 13.39 -12.37
C TYR A 254 -13.36 14.53 -13.06
N ILE A 255 -13.34 14.54 -14.39
CA ILE A 255 -12.79 15.62 -15.22
C ILE A 255 -13.89 16.07 -16.19
N LYS A 256 -14.21 17.37 -16.18
CA LYS A 256 -15.14 17.94 -17.17
C LYS A 256 -14.55 17.90 -18.58
N ASN A 257 -15.40 17.72 -19.59
CA ASN A 257 -14.99 17.76 -20.99
C ASN A 257 -16.15 18.17 -21.91
N SER A 258 -15.85 18.62 -23.13
CA SER A 258 -16.83 19.14 -24.09
C SER A 258 -17.87 18.10 -24.52
N GLU A 259 -17.46 16.84 -24.59
CA GLU A 259 -18.30 15.67 -24.91
C GLU A 259 -18.99 15.07 -23.67
N GLY A 260 -18.85 15.72 -22.50
CA GLY A 260 -19.31 15.19 -21.22
C GLY A 260 -20.80 14.81 -21.20
N GLY A 261 -21.07 13.62 -20.66
CA GLY A 261 -22.41 13.19 -20.28
C GLY A 261 -22.71 13.54 -18.83
N HIS A 262 -23.54 12.72 -18.19
CA HIS A 262 -23.80 12.74 -16.75
C HIS A 262 -23.61 11.36 -16.12
N PHE A 263 -23.45 11.32 -14.79
CA PHE A 263 -23.52 10.09 -14.02
C PHE A 263 -24.45 10.24 -12.82
N TYR A 264 -24.97 9.12 -12.33
CA TYR A 264 -25.77 9.03 -11.11
C TYR A 264 -24.89 8.56 -9.96
N MET A 265 -25.19 9.03 -8.76
CA MET A 265 -24.64 8.53 -7.50
C MET A 265 -25.78 7.90 -6.71
N ASN A 266 -25.75 6.57 -6.55
CA ASN A 266 -26.79 5.80 -5.88
C ASN A 266 -26.26 5.19 -4.57
N VAL A 267 -27.14 5.03 -3.58
CA VAL A 267 -26.87 4.34 -2.31
C VAL A 267 -28.05 3.43 -1.99
N ASP A 268 -27.79 2.14 -1.78
CA ASP A 268 -28.79 1.09 -1.58
C ASP A 268 -29.96 1.18 -2.59
N GLY A 269 -29.64 1.40 -3.87
CA GLY A 269 -30.59 1.56 -4.97
C GLY A 269 -31.25 2.94 -5.10
N LYS A 270 -31.16 3.81 -4.08
CA LYS A 270 -31.69 5.17 -4.13
C LYS A 270 -30.70 6.13 -4.79
N ARG A 271 -31.12 6.79 -5.87
CA ARG A 271 -30.37 7.89 -6.50
C ARG A 271 -30.33 9.11 -5.60
N LEU A 272 -29.13 9.57 -5.24
CA LEU A 272 -28.89 10.75 -4.42
C LEU A 272 -28.45 11.98 -5.23
N ALA A 273 -27.76 11.77 -6.36
CA ALA A 273 -27.37 12.86 -7.25
C ALA A 273 -27.33 12.45 -8.73
N THR A 274 -27.44 13.46 -9.60
CA THR A 274 -27.15 13.40 -11.03
C THR A 274 -26.11 14.47 -11.35
N VAL A 275 -24.94 14.08 -11.83
CA VAL A 275 -23.76 14.95 -11.96
C VAL A 275 -23.41 15.15 -13.42
N ASN A 276 -23.54 16.37 -13.92
CA ASN A 276 -23.16 16.74 -15.28
C ASN A 276 -21.64 16.95 -15.39
N THR A 277 -21.03 16.30 -16.40
CA THR A 277 -19.59 16.39 -16.69
C THR A 277 -19.26 17.24 -17.92
N ARG A 278 -20.28 17.76 -18.61
CA ARG A 278 -20.07 18.68 -19.73
C ARG A 278 -19.47 20.01 -19.26
N GLY A 279 -18.51 20.50 -20.01
CA GLY A 279 -17.88 21.81 -19.79
C GLY A 279 -16.46 21.86 -20.35
N GLU A 280 -15.76 22.97 -20.11
CA GLU A 280 -14.35 23.08 -20.48
C GLU A 280 -13.49 22.03 -19.78
N LYS A 281 -12.44 21.59 -20.48
CA LYS A 281 -11.52 20.57 -19.99
C LYS A 281 -10.53 21.18 -18.99
N GLY A 282 -10.93 21.22 -17.73
CA GLY A 282 -10.14 21.78 -16.63
C GLY A 282 -9.38 20.74 -15.80
N LEU A 283 -9.02 21.16 -14.59
CA LEU A 283 -8.48 20.31 -13.54
C LEU A 283 -9.56 19.34 -13.01
N GLY A 284 -9.19 18.43 -12.10
CA GLY A 284 -10.13 17.49 -11.48
C GLY A 284 -11.30 18.22 -10.79
N SER A 285 -12.48 17.64 -10.83
CA SER A 285 -13.68 18.08 -10.12
C SER A 285 -14.13 16.98 -9.16
N MET A 286 -14.88 17.34 -8.12
CA MET A 286 -15.52 16.38 -7.22
C MET A 286 -17.01 16.69 -7.05
N HIS A 287 -17.81 15.66 -6.83
CA HIS A 287 -19.19 15.78 -6.36
C HIS A 287 -19.37 14.89 -5.12
N GLU A 288 -20.17 15.35 -4.16
CA GLU A 288 -20.35 14.71 -2.86
C GLU A 288 -21.83 14.46 -2.59
N VAL A 289 -22.14 13.29 -2.04
CA VAL A 289 -23.45 12.97 -1.46
C VAL A 289 -23.28 12.47 -0.03
N LYS A 290 -24.23 12.82 0.83
CA LYS A 290 -24.31 12.39 2.23
C LYS A 290 -25.55 11.55 2.46
N PHE A 291 -25.49 10.62 3.40
CA PHE A 291 -26.55 9.65 3.69
C PHE A 291 -26.37 9.11 5.11
N ALA A 292 -27.47 8.75 5.78
CA ALA A 292 -27.43 8.25 7.15
C ALA A 292 -26.84 6.84 7.27
N HIS A 293 -27.10 5.98 6.27
CA HIS A 293 -26.62 4.61 6.19
C HIS A 293 -26.50 4.19 4.72
N GLY A 294 -25.64 3.22 4.43
CA GLY A 294 -25.57 2.55 3.14
C GLY A 294 -24.75 1.26 3.21
N THR A 295 -25.08 0.27 2.38
CA THR A 295 -24.29 -0.98 2.24
C THR A 295 -23.71 -1.17 0.84
N THR A 296 -24.37 -0.59 -0.17
CA THR A 296 -24.04 -0.69 -1.58
C THR A 296 -24.07 0.71 -2.18
N PHE A 297 -22.96 1.12 -2.79
CA PHE A 297 -22.74 2.46 -3.34
C PHE A 297 -22.41 2.35 -4.82
N GLU A 298 -23.04 3.17 -5.65
CA GLU A 298 -22.89 3.06 -7.09
C GLU A 298 -22.64 4.40 -7.78
N ILE A 299 -21.76 4.36 -8.76
CA ILE A 299 -21.58 5.42 -9.76
C ILE A 299 -21.97 4.81 -11.10
N GLU A 300 -23.04 5.32 -11.70
CA GLU A 300 -23.65 4.77 -12.92
C GLU A 300 -23.65 5.84 -14.03
N ALA A 301 -23.14 5.51 -15.21
CA ALA A 301 -23.16 6.41 -16.36
C ALA A 301 -24.58 6.61 -16.90
N GLY A 302 -24.93 7.87 -17.16
CA GLY A 302 -26.12 8.23 -17.93
C GLY A 302 -26.04 7.80 -19.39
N LYS A 303 -27.14 7.98 -20.13
CA LYS A 303 -27.15 7.77 -21.58
C LYS A 303 -26.45 8.93 -22.29
N GLY A 304 -25.41 8.59 -23.06
CA GLY A 304 -24.71 9.52 -23.96
C GLY A 304 -23.60 10.34 -23.31
N GLY A 305 -22.71 10.84 -24.17
CA GLY A 305 -21.50 11.58 -23.78
C GLY A 305 -20.35 10.69 -23.29
N VAL A 306 -19.21 11.31 -23.03
CA VAL A 306 -17.98 10.65 -22.58
C VAL A 306 -17.67 11.07 -21.15
N LEU A 307 -17.74 10.14 -20.20
CA LEU A 307 -17.34 10.42 -18.82
C LEU A 307 -15.86 10.12 -18.62
N LEU A 308 -15.23 10.96 -17.78
CA LEU A 308 -13.84 10.85 -17.37
C LEU A 308 -13.80 10.86 -15.84
N LEU A 309 -13.74 9.67 -15.23
CA LEU A 309 -13.78 9.47 -13.78
C LEU A 309 -12.37 9.15 -13.26
N THR A 310 -11.99 9.74 -12.13
CA THR A 310 -10.64 9.63 -11.54
C THR A 310 -10.61 8.88 -10.21
N GLY A 311 -11.78 8.51 -9.68
CA GLY A 311 -11.94 7.66 -8.50
C GLY A 311 -13.20 7.99 -7.70
N ALA A 312 -13.42 7.24 -6.62
CA ALA A 312 -14.42 7.53 -5.60
C ALA A 312 -13.80 7.45 -4.21
N VAL A 313 -14.47 8.03 -3.21
CA VAL A 313 -14.15 7.87 -1.79
C VAL A 313 -15.43 7.53 -1.04
N LEU A 314 -15.34 6.59 -0.09
CA LEU A 314 -16.34 6.37 0.95
C LEU A 314 -15.72 6.74 2.30
N GLU A 315 -16.40 7.61 3.05
CA GLU A 315 -15.95 8.09 4.36
C GLU A 315 -17.12 8.23 5.34
N ASN A 316 -16.80 8.32 6.62
CA ASN A 316 -17.71 8.76 7.68
C ASN A 316 -17.45 10.25 7.94
N GLU A 317 -18.45 11.00 8.39
CA GLU A 317 -18.23 12.40 8.80
C GLU A 317 -17.58 12.52 10.20
N ASN A 318 -17.62 11.45 10.99
CA ASN A 318 -17.06 11.44 12.34
C ASN A 318 -15.52 11.45 12.33
N PRO A 319 -14.88 12.18 13.27
CA PRO A 319 -13.43 12.19 13.49
C PRO A 319 -12.81 10.80 13.69
N GLY A 320 -11.69 10.56 13.03
CA GLY A 320 -10.99 9.28 12.97
C GLY A 320 -9.96 9.26 11.83
N VAL A 321 -9.49 8.07 11.44
CA VAL A 321 -8.47 7.90 10.39
C VAL A 321 -9.04 7.21 9.16
N VAL A 322 -8.57 7.65 7.98
CA VAL A 322 -8.77 7.02 6.67
C VAL A 322 -7.42 6.64 6.09
N VAL A 323 -7.31 5.44 5.52
CA VAL A 323 -6.10 4.98 4.81
C VAL A 323 -6.46 4.51 3.40
N ASP A 324 -6.19 5.39 2.44
CA ASP A 324 -6.37 5.14 1.02
C ASP A 324 -5.29 4.18 0.51
N SER A 325 -5.69 3.08 -0.13
CA SER A 325 -4.80 2.00 -0.56
C SER A 325 -4.69 1.99 -2.09
N MET A 326 -3.57 2.49 -2.60
CA MET A 326 -3.34 2.73 -4.04
C MET A 326 -2.18 1.88 -4.54
N SER A 327 -2.47 0.59 -4.78
CA SER A 327 -1.53 -0.36 -5.37
C SER A 327 -1.45 -0.19 -6.89
N LEU A 328 -0.28 0.21 -7.38
CA LEU A 328 0.09 0.36 -8.77
C LEU A 328 1.01 -0.79 -9.18
N THR A 329 0.44 -1.90 -9.65
CA THR A 329 1.22 -3.10 -10.03
C THR A 329 2.18 -2.77 -11.18
N GLY A 330 3.48 -3.08 -11.01
CA GLY A 330 4.54 -2.64 -11.93
C GLY A 330 4.94 -1.16 -11.80
N GLY A 331 4.40 -0.46 -10.80
CA GLY A 331 4.67 0.94 -10.53
C GLY A 331 6.08 1.19 -9.98
N ARG A 332 6.58 2.40 -10.24
CA ARG A 332 7.88 2.93 -9.81
C ARG A 332 7.66 4.33 -9.26
N LEU A 333 8.53 4.80 -8.37
CA LEU A 333 8.38 6.14 -7.80
C LEU A 333 8.49 7.24 -8.88
N ILE A 334 9.34 7.03 -9.89
CA ILE A 334 9.52 7.96 -11.02
C ILE A 334 8.24 8.18 -11.85
N HIS A 335 7.31 7.22 -11.88
CA HIS A 335 6.07 7.33 -12.67
C HIS A 335 5.15 8.47 -12.17
N PHE A 336 5.30 8.94 -10.94
CA PHE A 336 4.57 10.12 -10.47
C PHE A 336 4.97 11.42 -11.20
N SER A 337 6.19 11.49 -11.75
CA SER A 337 6.61 12.58 -12.65
C SER A 337 5.88 12.57 -14.01
N HIS A 338 5.14 11.50 -14.32
CA HIS A 338 4.30 11.45 -15.50
C HIS A 338 2.94 12.11 -15.31
N ASN A 339 2.51 12.45 -14.09
CA ASN A 339 1.28 13.21 -13.86
C ASN A 339 1.54 14.71 -14.00
N ASN A 340 0.54 15.48 -14.45
CA ASN A 340 0.67 16.95 -14.45
C ASN A 340 0.73 17.45 -12.99
N PRO A 341 1.75 18.25 -12.60
CA PRO A 341 2.00 18.58 -11.20
C PRO A 341 0.95 19.51 -10.59
N ASP A 342 0.37 20.39 -11.39
CA ASP A 342 -0.66 21.35 -10.92
C ASP A 342 -2.03 20.66 -10.87
N HIS A 343 -2.31 19.73 -11.78
CA HIS A 343 -3.46 18.83 -11.71
C HIS A 343 -3.40 17.92 -10.47
N PHE A 344 -2.24 17.31 -10.19
CA PHE A 344 -2.09 16.45 -9.02
C PHE A 344 -2.24 17.25 -7.72
N ALA A 345 -1.62 18.43 -7.62
CA ALA A 345 -1.82 19.32 -6.48
C ALA A 345 -3.28 19.76 -6.31
N HIS A 346 -4.01 20.03 -7.39
CA HIS A 346 -5.44 20.33 -7.33
C HIS A 346 -6.25 19.16 -6.75
N ILE A 347 -5.97 17.92 -7.19
CA ILE A 347 -6.58 16.71 -6.61
C ILE A 347 -6.21 16.56 -5.13
N LEU A 348 -4.96 16.84 -4.73
CA LEU A 348 -4.56 16.82 -3.32
C LEU A 348 -5.31 17.88 -2.49
N SER A 349 -5.59 19.07 -3.03
CA SER A 349 -6.40 20.09 -2.34
C SER A 349 -7.87 19.69 -2.15
N GLN A 350 -8.41 18.86 -3.04
CA GLN A 350 -9.75 18.27 -2.92
C GLN A 350 -9.76 17.10 -1.92
N ARG A 351 -8.82 16.16 -2.06
CA ARG A 351 -8.72 14.95 -1.22
C ARG A 351 -8.30 15.23 0.22
N ARG A 352 -7.42 16.23 0.40
CA ARG A 352 -6.79 16.67 1.66
C ARG A 352 -6.14 15.55 2.48
N PRO A 353 -5.16 14.80 1.93
CA PRO A 353 -4.33 13.92 2.73
C PRO A 353 -3.42 14.71 3.68
N ASP A 354 -3.18 14.18 4.87
CA ASP A 354 -2.21 14.72 5.84
C ASP A 354 -0.85 14.04 5.73
N LEU A 355 -0.83 12.78 5.28
CA LEU A 355 0.38 12.03 5.00
C LEU A 355 0.25 11.35 3.63
N LEU A 356 1.25 11.52 2.76
CA LEU A 356 1.46 10.65 1.60
C LEU A 356 2.62 9.70 1.87
N ILE A 357 2.40 8.41 1.62
CA ILE A 357 3.41 7.35 1.69
C ILE A 357 3.63 6.81 0.28
N PHE A 358 4.88 6.74 -0.16
CA PHE A 358 5.27 6.17 -1.45
C PHE A 358 6.17 4.95 -1.24
N HIS A 359 5.62 3.74 -1.39
CA HIS A 359 6.32 2.47 -1.14
C HIS A 359 6.66 1.76 -2.46
N PHE A 360 7.85 2.02 -2.98
CA PHE A 360 8.28 1.58 -4.31
C PHE A 360 9.76 1.20 -4.34
N GLY A 361 10.18 0.49 -5.38
CA GLY A 361 11.58 0.12 -5.62
C GLY A 361 11.75 -1.33 -6.06
N ILE A 362 10.75 -2.20 -5.88
CA ILE A 362 10.89 -3.62 -6.23
C ILE A 362 10.96 -3.82 -7.76
N ASN A 363 10.28 -2.96 -8.52
CA ASN A 363 10.27 -2.98 -9.99
C ASN A 363 11.53 -2.33 -10.57
N GLU A 364 12.01 -1.24 -9.94
CA GLU A 364 13.34 -0.69 -10.19
C GLU A 364 14.45 -1.75 -9.98
N ALA A 365 14.32 -2.59 -8.95
CA ALA A 365 15.29 -3.67 -8.67
C ALA A 365 15.31 -4.84 -9.68
N ASP A 366 14.34 -4.90 -10.60
CA ASP A 366 14.32 -5.88 -11.69
C ASP A 366 14.89 -5.33 -13.01
N THR A 367 14.79 -4.02 -13.25
CA THR A 367 15.11 -3.44 -14.58
C THR A 367 16.19 -2.36 -14.58
N GLY A 368 16.65 -1.91 -13.40
CA GLY A 368 17.47 -0.72 -13.28
C GLY A 368 16.66 0.50 -12.81
N ILE A 369 17.37 1.54 -12.37
CA ILE A 369 16.82 2.89 -12.26
C ILE A 369 17.19 3.70 -13.50
N GLU A 370 16.31 4.62 -13.90
CA GLU A 370 16.53 5.52 -15.02
C GLU A 370 17.59 6.59 -14.68
N PRO A 371 18.38 7.09 -15.66
CA PRO A 371 19.43 8.09 -15.39
C PRO A 371 18.91 9.37 -14.72
N GLU A 372 17.69 9.81 -15.07
CA GLU A 372 17.08 11.00 -14.45
C GLU A 372 16.22 10.69 -13.21
N TYR A 373 16.28 9.47 -12.65
CA TYR A 373 15.44 9.06 -11.50
C TYR A 373 15.57 10.03 -10.32
N GLU A 374 16.80 10.35 -9.92
CA GLU A 374 17.06 11.24 -8.79
C GLU A 374 16.49 12.66 -9.02
N ALA A 375 16.73 13.22 -10.20
CA ALA A 375 16.23 14.54 -10.57
C ALA A 375 14.69 14.59 -10.64
N LYS A 376 14.07 13.62 -11.33
CA LYS A 376 12.61 13.56 -11.52
C LYS A 376 11.86 13.28 -10.22
N VAL A 377 12.35 12.35 -9.40
CA VAL A 377 11.72 12.05 -8.10
C VAL A 377 11.90 13.21 -7.12
N SER A 378 13.08 13.84 -7.03
CA SER A 378 13.27 15.00 -6.15
C SER A 378 12.39 16.19 -6.59
N ALA A 379 12.31 16.46 -7.89
CA ALA A 379 11.44 17.49 -8.44
C ALA A 379 9.95 17.22 -8.14
N PHE A 380 9.52 15.95 -8.21
CA PHE A 380 8.18 15.54 -7.81
C PHE A 380 7.92 15.77 -6.31
N LEU A 381 8.76 15.22 -5.41
CA LEU A 381 8.56 15.31 -3.95
C LEU A 381 8.59 16.76 -3.44
N ARG A 382 9.60 17.55 -3.85
CA ARG A 382 9.65 18.99 -3.55
C ARG A 382 8.46 19.73 -4.17
N GLY A 383 8.03 19.32 -5.36
CA GLY A 383 6.93 19.90 -6.11
C GLY A 383 5.55 19.71 -5.45
N ILE A 384 5.29 18.55 -4.84
CA ILE A 384 4.03 18.28 -4.11
C ILE A 384 3.99 18.98 -2.76
N LEU A 385 5.09 18.96 -2.00
CA LEU A 385 5.19 19.62 -0.69
C LEU A 385 5.07 21.14 -0.81
N LYS A 386 5.69 21.75 -1.84
CA LYS A 386 5.55 23.19 -2.14
C LYS A 386 4.11 23.59 -2.47
N ARG A 387 3.36 22.73 -3.17
CA ARG A 387 1.98 23.01 -3.60
C ARG A 387 0.90 22.60 -2.60
N THR A 388 1.25 21.82 -1.58
CA THR A 388 0.31 21.27 -0.60
C THR A 388 0.78 21.61 0.82
N PRO A 389 0.65 22.87 1.28
CA PRO A 389 1.03 23.27 2.64
C PRO A 389 0.29 22.44 3.69
N GLY A 390 1.01 22.02 4.74
CA GLY A 390 0.45 21.15 5.78
C GLY A 390 0.49 19.64 5.45
N LEU A 391 0.98 19.24 4.28
CA LEU A 391 1.20 17.83 3.95
C LEU A 391 2.52 17.31 4.54
N SER A 392 2.47 16.17 5.23
CA SER A 392 3.63 15.33 5.53
C SER A 392 3.86 14.28 4.44
N CYS A 393 5.11 13.84 4.28
CA CYS A 393 5.52 12.91 3.23
C CYS A 393 6.46 11.84 3.78
N MET A 394 6.32 10.60 3.32
CA MET A 394 7.23 9.50 3.58
C MET A 394 7.49 8.69 2.30
N VAL A 395 8.75 8.32 2.06
CA VAL A 395 9.13 7.31 1.07
C VAL A 395 9.49 6.02 1.83
N ALA A 396 8.87 4.90 1.47
CA ALA A 396 9.25 3.59 1.96
C ALA A 396 10.05 2.86 0.88
N GLY A 397 11.23 2.38 1.25
CA GLY A 397 12.16 1.73 0.32
C GLY A 397 11.66 0.37 -0.21
N PRO A 398 12.41 -0.26 -1.14
CA PRO A 398 12.09 -1.60 -1.62
C PRO A 398 12.09 -2.64 -0.49
N SER A 399 11.20 -3.63 -0.63
CA SER A 399 11.33 -4.93 0.06
C SER A 399 12.55 -5.69 -0.45
N ASP A 400 13.00 -6.71 0.29
CA ASP A 400 14.12 -7.54 -0.16
C ASP A 400 13.79 -8.37 -1.41
N LYS A 401 14.81 -8.53 -2.27
CA LYS A 401 14.77 -9.39 -3.46
C LYS A 401 16.15 -9.96 -3.72
N VAL A 402 16.22 -11.26 -3.93
CA VAL A 402 17.49 -12.00 -3.99
C VAL A 402 17.87 -12.44 -5.41
N THR A 403 19.16 -12.72 -5.60
CA THR A 403 19.68 -13.58 -6.67
C THR A 403 20.24 -14.85 -6.06
N LYS A 404 20.12 -15.97 -6.78
CA LYS A 404 20.76 -17.23 -6.40
C LYS A 404 22.08 -17.38 -7.16
N LYS A 405 23.18 -17.60 -6.46
CA LYS A 405 24.49 -17.93 -7.05
C LYS A 405 25.14 -19.04 -6.23
N TRP A 406 25.63 -20.09 -6.89
CA TRP A 406 26.31 -21.23 -6.25
C TRP A 406 25.53 -21.89 -5.10
N GLY A 407 24.20 -21.90 -5.19
CA GLY A 407 23.30 -22.43 -4.15
C GLY A 407 22.85 -21.40 -3.12
N GLU A 408 23.66 -20.37 -2.85
CA GLU A 408 23.35 -19.29 -1.91
C GLU A 408 22.39 -18.25 -2.49
N TYR A 409 21.54 -17.67 -1.63
CA TYR A 409 20.75 -16.50 -1.94
C TYR A 409 21.39 -15.25 -1.33
N LYS A 410 21.54 -14.19 -2.13
CA LYS A 410 22.05 -12.88 -1.69
C LYS A 410 21.15 -11.78 -2.21
N THR A 411 20.94 -10.73 -1.43
CA THR A 411 20.18 -9.55 -1.82
C THR A 411 20.77 -8.97 -3.11
N LYS A 412 19.91 -8.63 -4.05
CA LYS A 412 20.28 -7.97 -5.31
C LYS A 412 21.02 -6.66 -4.98
N GLN A 413 22.24 -6.49 -5.48
CA GLN A 413 23.06 -5.30 -5.17
C GLN A 413 22.36 -3.96 -5.51
N ILE A 414 21.49 -3.95 -6.51
CA ILE A 414 20.67 -2.79 -6.86
C ILE A 414 19.68 -2.38 -5.75
N ILE A 415 19.25 -3.28 -4.86
CA ILE A 415 18.39 -2.96 -3.70
C ILE A 415 19.11 -1.96 -2.78
N HIS A 416 20.37 -2.20 -2.40
CA HIS A 416 21.14 -1.26 -1.57
C HIS A 416 21.32 0.09 -2.27
N TYR A 417 21.51 0.10 -3.59
CA TYR A 417 21.63 1.33 -4.38
C TYR A 417 20.31 2.12 -4.40
N ILE A 418 19.18 1.46 -4.64
CA ILE A 418 17.84 2.08 -4.60
C ILE A 418 17.56 2.63 -3.20
N ILE A 419 17.85 1.89 -2.12
CA ILE A 419 17.70 2.35 -0.74
C ILE A 419 18.53 3.63 -0.50
N LYS A 420 19.80 3.64 -0.91
CA LYS A 420 20.69 4.82 -0.77
C LYS A 420 20.12 6.03 -1.51
N VAL A 421 19.70 5.85 -2.76
CA VAL A 421 19.18 6.91 -3.64
C VAL A 421 17.84 7.43 -3.12
N GLN A 422 16.87 6.56 -2.84
CA GLN A 422 15.56 6.97 -2.30
C GLN A 422 15.67 7.62 -0.91
N ARG A 423 16.54 7.10 -0.02
CA ARG A 423 16.81 7.74 1.28
C ARG A 423 17.34 9.15 1.11
N LYS A 424 18.35 9.35 0.26
CA LYS A 424 18.89 10.68 -0.06
C LYS A 424 17.79 11.61 -0.55
N ILE A 425 17.08 11.20 -1.60
CA ILE A 425 16.04 12.03 -2.25
C ILE A 425 14.92 12.39 -1.29
N ALA A 426 14.43 11.45 -0.49
CA ALA A 426 13.37 11.70 0.49
C ALA A 426 13.80 12.79 1.48
N LEU A 427 14.94 12.59 2.13
CA LEU A 427 15.44 13.48 3.19
C LEU A 427 15.76 14.88 2.63
N GLU A 428 16.44 14.97 1.48
CA GLU A 428 16.74 16.24 0.79
C GLU A 428 15.52 16.92 0.14
N SER A 429 14.38 16.23 0.05
CA SER A 429 13.12 16.80 -0.44
C SER A 429 12.18 17.19 0.70
N GLY A 430 12.50 16.84 1.94
CA GLY A 430 11.68 17.09 3.13
C GLY A 430 10.63 16.01 3.41
N CYS A 431 10.83 14.79 2.92
CA CYS A 431 10.06 13.59 3.25
C CYS A 431 10.83 12.73 4.27
N ALA A 432 10.13 12.03 5.14
CA ALA A 432 10.70 10.93 5.92
C ALA A 432 11.06 9.74 5.01
N PHE A 433 11.95 8.86 5.48
CA PHE A 433 12.33 7.63 4.80
C PHE A 433 12.19 6.42 5.72
N PHE A 434 11.46 5.39 5.27
CA PHE A 434 11.32 4.10 5.95
C PHE A 434 12.12 3.01 5.23
N ASN A 435 13.03 2.34 5.93
CA ASN A 435 13.88 1.31 5.37
C ASN A 435 13.21 -0.08 5.40
N THR A 436 12.35 -0.37 4.43
CA THR A 436 11.61 -1.65 4.32
C THR A 436 12.52 -2.89 4.35
N TRP A 437 13.63 -2.88 3.60
CA TRP A 437 14.59 -4.00 3.57
C TRP A 437 15.18 -4.30 4.96
N GLU A 438 15.56 -3.27 5.71
CA GLU A 438 16.11 -3.44 7.06
C GLU A 438 15.02 -3.87 8.05
N ALA A 439 13.81 -3.32 7.93
CA ALA A 439 12.63 -3.72 8.70
C ALA A 439 12.23 -5.19 8.48
N MET A 440 12.53 -5.77 7.31
CA MET A 440 12.34 -7.20 7.02
C MET A 440 13.41 -8.11 7.65
N GLY A 441 14.53 -7.56 8.14
CA GLY A 441 15.68 -8.31 8.66
C GLY A 441 16.92 -8.29 7.75
N GLY A 442 16.96 -7.42 6.75
CA GLY A 442 18.15 -7.17 5.92
C GLY A 442 18.47 -8.28 4.93
N GLU A 443 19.74 -8.69 4.88
CA GLU A 443 20.31 -9.58 3.86
C GLU A 443 19.53 -10.90 3.73
N ALA A 444 19.11 -11.17 2.49
CA ALA A 444 18.29 -12.31 2.09
C ALA A 444 17.04 -12.56 2.95
N SER A 445 16.50 -11.50 3.58
CA SER A 445 15.31 -11.57 4.44
C SER A 445 14.09 -12.14 3.72
N ILE A 446 13.91 -11.93 2.40
CA ILE A 446 12.78 -12.50 1.67
C ILE A 446 12.80 -14.05 1.65
N VAL A 447 13.98 -14.66 1.73
CA VAL A 447 14.15 -16.12 1.85
C VAL A 447 13.73 -16.59 3.23
N LYS A 448 14.21 -15.92 4.29
CA LYS A 448 13.80 -16.17 5.68
C LYS A 448 12.28 -16.04 5.84
N TRP A 449 11.66 -15.04 5.19
CA TRP A 449 10.21 -14.84 5.15
C TRP A 449 9.45 -15.98 4.42
N TYR A 450 10.04 -16.60 3.40
CA TYR A 450 9.49 -17.76 2.70
C TYR A 450 9.67 -19.07 3.49
N GLU A 451 10.74 -19.17 4.27
CA GLU A 451 11.05 -20.31 5.14
C GLU A 451 10.26 -20.29 6.45
N HIS A 452 9.85 -19.11 6.95
CA HIS A 452 9.00 -18.94 8.12
C HIS A 452 7.68 -19.74 8.06
N ARG A 453 7.12 -20.09 9.22
CA ARG A 453 5.84 -20.79 9.38
C ARG A 453 4.94 -20.04 10.36
N PRO A 454 3.78 -19.50 9.93
CA PRO A 454 3.25 -19.47 8.57
C PRO A 454 4.12 -18.64 7.62
N ARG A 455 4.10 -18.94 6.30
CA ARG A 455 4.92 -18.21 5.31
C ARG A 455 4.57 -16.73 5.29
N LEU A 456 5.60 -15.88 5.33
CA LEU A 456 5.51 -14.42 5.20
C LEU A 456 5.77 -13.97 3.75
N ALA A 457 6.53 -14.75 2.97
CA ALA A 457 6.75 -14.55 1.53
C ALA A 457 6.20 -15.68 0.64
N ILE A 458 5.96 -15.36 -0.62
CA ILE A 458 5.56 -16.27 -1.70
C ILE A 458 6.82 -16.89 -2.32
N GLY A 459 6.70 -18.07 -2.93
CA GLY A 459 7.83 -18.82 -3.51
C GLY A 459 8.52 -18.17 -4.71
N ASP A 460 8.06 -17.00 -5.16
CA ASP A 460 8.75 -16.17 -6.15
C ASP A 460 9.86 -15.29 -5.53
N LEU A 461 10.02 -15.33 -4.21
CA LEU A 461 11.01 -14.57 -3.43
C LEU A 461 10.98 -13.07 -3.78
N THR A 462 9.78 -12.55 -4.02
CA THR A 462 9.49 -11.14 -4.32
C THR A 462 8.26 -10.66 -3.58
N HIS A 463 7.14 -11.39 -3.68
CA HIS A 463 5.86 -10.96 -3.11
C HIS A 463 5.62 -11.54 -1.71
N ILE A 464 4.94 -10.77 -0.87
CA ILE A 464 4.60 -11.17 0.50
C ILE A 464 3.22 -11.84 0.58
N THR A 465 3.00 -12.69 1.58
CA THR A 465 1.68 -13.28 1.89
C THR A 465 0.79 -12.26 2.62
N ASN A 466 -0.43 -12.64 3.00
CA ASN A 466 -1.24 -11.79 3.88
C ASN A 466 -0.53 -11.58 5.24
N ALA A 467 -0.04 -12.66 5.87
CA ALA A 467 0.68 -12.59 7.13
C ALA A 467 1.96 -11.75 7.06
N GLY A 468 2.72 -11.84 5.96
CA GLY A 468 3.87 -10.95 5.74
C GLY A 468 3.48 -9.49 5.55
N GLY A 469 2.33 -9.24 4.91
CA GLY A 469 1.76 -7.90 4.79
C GLY A 469 1.28 -7.33 6.13
N ASP A 470 0.62 -8.15 6.94
CA ASP A 470 0.16 -7.77 8.27
C ASP A 470 1.37 -7.46 9.18
N LEU A 471 2.42 -8.30 9.16
CA LEU A 471 3.69 -8.04 9.85
C LEU A 471 4.35 -6.74 9.38
N LEU A 472 4.54 -6.54 8.07
CA LEU A 472 5.15 -5.32 7.55
C LEU A 472 4.33 -4.06 7.89
N GLY A 473 3.01 -4.18 7.81
CA GLY A 473 2.08 -3.12 8.22
C GLY A 473 2.20 -2.77 9.69
N SER A 474 2.45 -3.75 10.57
CA SER A 474 2.66 -3.53 12.00
C SER A 474 3.97 -2.77 12.30
N VAL A 475 5.07 -3.10 11.63
CA VAL A 475 6.35 -2.38 11.79
C VAL A 475 6.22 -0.92 11.33
N ILE A 476 5.57 -0.68 10.19
CA ILE A 476 5.33 0.68 9.67
C ILE A 476 4.43 1.48 10.61
N TYR A 477 3.34 0.89 11.08
CA TYR A 477 2.43 1.51 12.05
C TYR A 477 3.17 1.89 13.34
N LEU A 478 3.97 0.98 13.90
CA LEU A 478 4.70 1.22 15.15
C LEU A 478 5.78 2.29 15.01
N GLU A 479 6.55 2.30 13.92
CA GLU A 479 7.56 3.34 13.69
C GLU A 479 6.91 4.72 13.52
N LEU A 480 5.75 4.81 12.86
CA LEU A 480 4.95 6.03 12.82
C LEU A 480 4.43 6.42 14.22
N MET A 481 3.95 5.46 15.02
CA MET A 481 3.41 5.72 16.36
C MET A 481 4.49 6.11 17.38
N LYS A 482 5.71 5.59 17.28
CA LYS A 482 6.86 6.08 18.07
C LYS A 482 7.12 7.56 17.83
N GLY A 483 7.09 7.98 16.57
CA GLY A 483 7.22 9.40 16.22
C GLY A 483 6.05 10.25 16.69
N TYR A 484 4.82 9.71 16.67
CA TYR A 484 3.67 10.39 17.26
C TYR A 484 3.80 10.56 18.79
N VAL A 485 4.26 9.52 19.50
CA VAL A 485 4.54 9.59 20.95
C VAL A 485 5.60 10.65 21.23
N HIS A 486 6.75 10.59 20.57
CA HIS A 486 7.82 11.57 20.72
C HIS A 486 7.34 13.01 20.42
N PHE A 487 6.49 13.18 19.41
CA PHE A 487 5.88 14.48 19.07
C PHE A 487 4.90 14.98 20.15
N MET A 488 4.20 14.08 20.84
CA MET A 488 3.32 14.45 21.96
C MET A 488 4.10 14.76 23.23
N GLU A 489 5.23 14.09 23.48
CA GLU A 489 6.13 14.32 24.62
C GLU A 489 6.99 15.58 24.47
N SER A 490 7.34 15.96 23.23
CA SER A 490 8.13 17.15 22.92
C SER A 490 7.31 18.43 22.74
N ARG A 491 5.98 18.37 22.97
CA ARG A 491 5.10 19.55 22.97
C ARG A 491 5.19 20.28 24.32
N PRO A 492 5.45 21.61 24.30
CA PRO A 492 5.35 22.45 25.49
C PRO A 492 3.88 22.68 25.92
#